data_AF-A0A420DV87-F1
#
_entry.id   AF-A0A420DV87-F1
#
_cell.length_a   1.000
_cell.length_b   1.000
_cell.length_c   1.000
_cell.angle_alpha   90.00
_cell.angle_beta   90.00
_cell.angle_gamma   90.00
#
_symmetry.space_group_name_H-M   'P 1'
#
loop_
_entity.id
_entity.type
_entity.pdbx_description
1 polymer ?
#
loop_
_entity_poly.entity_id
_entity_poly.type
_entity_poly.pdbx_seq_one_letter_code
_entity_poly.pdbx_strand_id
1 'polypeptide(L)' 'MKIIKKYIIFLPVVLILLIQYYDKEDKYLIVQYILLSVSLLIYFIKLYRKNKNDSKS' A
#
# COMPACT_ATOMS: atom_id res chain seq x y z
N MET A 1 16.42 9.66 -10.66
CA MET A 1 15.35 8.69 -10.99
C MET A 1 15.11 7.55 -9.97
N LYS A 2 15.87 7.42 -8.86
CA LYS A 2 15.60 6.41 -7.80
C LYS A 2 14.49 6.81 -6.82
N ILE A 3 14.31 8.12 -6.64
CA ILE A 3 13.37 8.71 -5.67
C ILE A 3 11.91 8.46 -6.09
N ILE A 4 11.57 8.67 -7.37
CA ILE A 4 10.23 8.45 -7.93
C ILE A 4 9.76 7.01 -7.73
N LYS A 5 10.65 6.02 -7.93
CA LYS A 5 10.33 4.60 -7.71
C LYS A 5 10.04 4.26 -6.24
N LYS A 6 10.60 5.02 -5.29
CA LYS A 6 10.39 4.81 -3.85
C LYS A 6 8.99 5.30 -3.42
N TYR A 7 8.46 6.31 -4.10
CA TYR A 7 7.15 6.88 -3.78
C TYR A 7 5.95 6.13 -4.36
N ILE A 8 6.17 5.22 -5.32
CA ILE A 8 5.10 4.38 -5.90
C ILE A 8 4.39 3.53 -4.83
N ILE A 9 5.08 3.16 -3.75
CA ILE A 9 4.49 2.41 -2.63
C ILE A 9 3.45 3.25 -1.87
N PHE A 10 3.56 4.58 -1.89
CA PHE A 10 2.60 5.49 -1.25
C PHE A 10 1.39 5.79 -2.15
N LEU A 11 1.46 5.49 -3.45
CA LEU A 11 0.37 5.70 -4.40
C LEU A 11 -0.99 5.14 -3.92
N PRO A 12 -1.10 3.87 -3.47
CA PRO A 12 -2.37 3.34 -2.95
C PRO A 12 -2.87 4.07 -1.71
N VAL A 13 -1.97 4.53 -0.82
CA VAL A 13 -2.34 5.29 0.37
C VAL A 13 -2.90 6.66 0.00
N VAL A 14 -2.25 7.34 -0.95
CA VAL A 14 -2.75 8.63 -1.49
C VAL A 14 -4.10 8.45 -2.17
N LEU A 15 -4.30 7.35 -2.91
CA LEU A 15 -5.57 7.04 -3.55
C LEU A 15 -6.69 6.85 -2.52
N ILE A 16 -6.42 6.12 -1.42
CA ILE A 16 -7.38 5.92 -0.33
C ILE A 16 -7.77 7.27 0.30
N LEU A 17 -6.80 8.15 0.55
CA LEU A 17 -7.06 9.49 1.10
C LEU A 17 -7.92 10.35 0.17
N LEU A 18 -7.70 10.27 -1.15
CA LEU A 18 -8.52 11.00 -2.13
C LEU A 18 -9.96 10.48 -2.18
N ILE A 19 -10.15 9.15 -2.14
CA ILE A 19 -11.48 8.55 -2.10
C ILE A 19 -12.18 8.94 -0.81
N GLN A 20 -11.50 8.89 0.33
CA GLN A 20 -12.05 9.28 1.63
C GLN A 20 -12.40 10.78 1.70
N TYR A 21 -11.62 11.64 1.05
CA TYR A 21 -11.93 13.06 0.94
C TYR A 21 -13.21 13.33 0.12
N TYR A 22 -13.44 12.53 -0.93
CA TYR A 22 -14.58 12.71 -1.82
C TYR A 22 -15.85 12.01 -1.29
N ASP A 23 -15.68 10.88 -0.61
CA ASP A 23 -16.76 10.06 -0.05
C ASP A 23 -17.11 10.50 1.38
N LYS A 24 -17.93 11.55 1.47
CA LYS A 24 -18.39 12.10 2.75
C LYS A 24 -19.39 11.23 3.51
N GLU A 25 -19.91 10.18 2.88
CA GLU A 25 -20.94 9.29 3.45
C GLU A 25 -20.39 7.92 3.84
N ASP A 26 -19.07 7.73 3.81
CA ASP A 26 -18.39 6.47 4.14
C ASP A 26 -18.89 5.25 3.33
N LYS A 27 -19.51 5.46 2.16
CA LYS A 27 -20.08 4.38 1.33
C LYS A 27 -19.03 3.39 0.86
N TYR A 28 -17.80 3.84 0.65
CA TYR A 28 -16.68 3.05 0.15
C TYR A 28 -15.65 2.72 1.24
N LEU A 29 -15.97 2.97 2.51
CA LEU A 29 -15.09 2.71 3.65
C LEU A 29 -14.62 1.24 3.68
N ILE A 30 -15.51 0.29 3.42
CA ILE A 30 -15.19 -1.15 3.32
C ILE A 30 -14.21 -1.42 2.17
N VAL A 31 -14.43 -0.80 1.01
CA VAL A 31 -13.57 -0.97 -0.17
C VAL A 31 -12.17 -0.40 0.12
N GLN A 32 -12.08 0.73 0.80
CA GLN A 32 -10.82 1.34 1.25
C GLN A 32 -10.06 0.41 2.21
N TYR A 33 -10.75 -0.21 3.18
CA TYR A 33 -10.11 -1.16 4.11
C TYR A 33 -9.62 -2.44 3.43
N ILE A 34 -10.37 -2.97 2.46
CA ILE A 34 -9.92 -4.12 1.67
C ILE A 34 -8.65 -3.76 0.88
N LEU A 35 -8.64 -2.60 0.21
CA LEU A 35 -7.49 -2.08 -0.53
C LEU A 35 -6.25 -1.89 0.37
N LEU A 36 -6.44 -1.33 1.56
CA LEU A 36 -5.38 -1.14 2.54
C LEU A 36 -4.82 -2.49 3.01
N SER A 37 -5.70 -3.44 3.33
CA SER A 37 -5.34 -4.77 3.81
C SER A 37 -4.53 -5.57 2.79
N VAL A 38 -4.93 -5.54 1.52
CA VAL A 38 -4.20 -6.18 0.41
C VAL A 38 -2.83 -5.54 0.23
N SER A 39 -2.75 -4.20 0.30
CA SER A 39 -1.50 -3.47 0.17
C SER A 39 -0.51 -3.82 1.28
N LEU A 40 -0.98 -3.92 2.53
CA LEU A 40 -0.19 -4.37 3.68
C LEU A 40 0.29 -5.81 3.53
N LEU A 41 -0.57 -6.73 3.10
CA LEU A 41 -0.21 -8.12 2.84
C LEU A 41 0.92 -8.25 1.82
N ILE A 42 0.81 -7.54 0.69
CA ILE A 42 1.86 -7.50 -0.33
C ILE A 42 3.15 -6.93 0.24
N TYR A 43 3.07 -5.87 1.04
CA TYR A 43 4.22 -5.28 1.70
C TYR A 43 4.91 -6.27 2.65
N PHE A 44 4.17 -6.97 3.51
CA PHE A 44 4.72 -7.99 4.41
C PHE A 44 5.35 -9.15 3.64
N ILE A 45 4.70 -9.65 2.58
CA ILE A 45 5.27 -10.71 1.73
C ILE A 45 6.58 -10.24 1.10
N LYS A 46 6.61 -9.01 0.58
CA LYS A 46 7.81 -8.43 -0.04
C LYS A 46 8.91 -8.23 0.98
N LEU A 47 8.58 -7.78 2.20
CA LEU A 47 9.53 -7.60 3.30
C LEU A 47 10.13 -8.94 3.73
N TYR A 48 9.28 -9.98 3.90
CA TYR A 48 9.72 -11.32 4.28
C TYR A 48 10.61 -11.96 3.21
N ARG A 49 10.24 -11.84 1.93
CA ARG A 49 11.06 -12.32 0.80
C ARG A 49 12.39 -11.59 0.71
N LYS A 50 12.42 -10.27 0.96
CA LYS A 50 13.66 -9.49 0.98
C LYS A 50 14.60 -9.98 2.09
N ASN A 51 14.09 -10.15 3.31
CA ASN A 51 14.90 -10.65 4.43
C ASN A 51 15.51 -12.03 4.16
N LYS A 52 14.77 -12.91 3.48
CA LYS A 52 15.28 -14.25 3.10
C LYS A 52 16.38 -14.19 2.05
N ASN A 53 16.31 -13.26 1.11
CA ASN A 53 17.35 -13.08 0.09
C ASN A 53 18.61 -12.42 0.66
N ASP A 54 18.46 -11.47 1.58
CA ASP A 54 19.60 -10.80 2.24
C ASP A 54 20.31 -11.76 3.23
N SER A 55 19.63 -12.79 3.77
CA SER A 55 20.23 -13.83 4.64
C SER A 55 21.03 -14.93 3.93
N LYS A 56 21.01 -14.96 2.60
CA LYS A 56 21.68 -15.97 1.76
C LYS A 56 22.88 -15.42 0.96
N SER A 57 23.20 -14.14 1.14
CA SER A 57 24.41 -13.49 0.62
C SER A 57 25.47 -13.39 1.70
#